data_AF-I2QMX8-F1
#
_entry.id   AF-I2QMX8-F1
#
_cell.length_a   1.000
_cell.length_b   1.000
_cell.length_c   1.000
_cell.angle_alpha   90.00
_cell.angle_beta   90.00
_cell.angle_gamma   90.00
#
_symmetry.space_group_name_H-M   'P 1'
#
loop_
_entity.id
_entity.type
_entity.pdbx_description
1 polymer ?
#
loop_
_entity_poly.entity_id
_entity_poly.type
_entity_poly.pdbx_seq_one_letter_code
_entity_poly.pdbx_strand_id
1 'polypeptide(L)' 'MIEPRLPRYQSGQRVKAAIDLLNDGSFPDASPEECLVSVGHVGEIVQIGRHTEANLFIYMVDFGKQLVVGCIEAEISAL' A
#
# COMPACT_ATOMS: atom_id res chain seq x y z
N MET A 1 -7.13 18.01 -20.61
CA MET A 1 -5.97 17.11 -20.48
C MET A 1 -5.76 16.92 -18.99
N ILE A 2 -6.05 15.74 -18.43
CA ILE A 2 -5.71 15.46 -17.03
C ILE A 2 -4.21 15.24 -17.02
N GLU A 3 -3.46 16.14 -16.41
CA GLU A 3 -2.01 15.95 -16.23
C GLU A 3 -1.77 14.58 -15.59
N PRO A 4 -0.83 13.78 -16.11
CA PRO A 4 -0.50 12.50 -15.48
C PRO A 4 0.02 12.82 -14.08
N ARG A 5 -0.80 12.58 -13.06
CA ARG A 5 -0.32 12.62 -11.68
C ARG A 5 0.87 11.68 -11.62
N LEU A 6 2.01 12.19 -11.15
CA LEU A 6 3.16 11.35 -10.89
C LEU A 6 2.93 10.64 -9.54
N PRO A 7 3.34 9.37 -9.41
CA PRO A 7 3.30 8.70 -8.12
C PRO A 7 4.19 9.47 -7.14
N ARG A 8 3.68 9.68 -5.92
CA ARG A 8 4.40 10.39 -4.85
C ARG A 8 5.60 9.61 -4.34
N TYR A 9 5.47 8.29 -4.32
CA TYR A 9 6.50 7.36 -3.87
C TYR A 9 7.04 6.52 -5.03
N GLN A 10 8.23 5.95 -4.85
CA GLN A 10 8.91 5.14 -5.87
C GLN A 10 9.10 3.69 -5.41
N SER A 11 9.21 2.76 -6.37
CA SER A 11 9.62 1.38 -6.06
C SER A 11 11.03 1.37 -5.44
N GLY A 12 11.24 0.51 -4.45
CA GLY A 12 12.44 0.47 -3.61
C GLY A 12 12.45 1.49 -2.46
N GLN A 13 11.45 2.38 -2.36
CA GLN A 13 11.35 3.33 -1.26
C GLN A 13 10.76 2.66 0.00
N ARG A 14 11.37 2.94 1.15
CA ARG A 14 10.83 2.51 2.45
C ARG A 14 9.73 3.45 2.92
N VAL A 15 8.65 2.84 3.39
CA VAL A 15 7.47 3.52 3.92
C VAL A 15 7.04 2.86 5.23
N LYS A 16 6.22 3.55 6.00
CA LYS A 16 5.53 2.99 7.15
C LYS A 16 4.02 3.07 6.96
N ALA A 17 3.30 2.13 7.53
CA ALA A 17 1.84 2.20 7.65
C ALA A 17 1.48 3.43 8.49
N ALA A 18 0.68 4.35 7.93
CA ALA A 18 0.19 5.52 8.63
C ALA A 18 -1.05 5.21 9.48
N ILE A 19 -1.77 4.13 9.13
CA ILE A 19 -2.91 3.56 9.84
C ILE A 19 -2.81 2.03 9.85
N ASP A 20 -3.67 1.36 10.62
CA ASP A 20 -3.80 -0.10 10.57
C ASP A 20 -4.39 -0.53 9.22
N LEU A 21 -3.68 -1.41 8.50
CA LEU A 21 -4.16 -1.99 7.25
C LEU A 21 -4.94 -3.25 7.56
N LEU A 22 -6.25 -3.16 7.38
CA LEU A 22 -7.17 -4.28 7.58
C LEU A 22 -7.34 -5.04 6.26
N ASN A 23 -7.54 -6.35 6.35
CA ASN A 23 -7.86 -7.17 5.18
C ASN A 23 -9.25 -6.81 4.67
N ASP A 24 -9.34 -6.30 3.45
CA ASP A 24 -10.60 -6.05 2.75
C ASP A 24 -11.22 -7.33 2.15
N GLY A 25 -10.58 -8.49 2.38
CA GLY A 25 -10.94 -9.78 1.81
C GLY A 25 -10.07 -10.17 0.61
N SER A 26 -9.12 -9.31 0.20
CA SER A 26 -8.18 -9.62 -0.87
C SER A 26 -7.06 -10.59 -0.45
N PHE A 27 -6.76 -10.68 0.85
CA PHE A 27 -5.71 -11.56 1.36
C PHE A 27 -6.33 -12.91 1.80
N PRO A 28 -6.00 -14.04 1.14
CA PRO A 28 -6.67 -15.32 1.37
C PRO A 28 -6.32 -15.98 2.71
N ASP A 29 -5.15 -15.67 3.29
CA ASP A 29 -4.66 -16.31 4.52
C ASP A 29 -5.10 -15.59 5.80
N ALA A 30 -5.88 -14.51 5.69
CA ALA A 30 -6.40 -13.75 6.83
C ALA A 30 -7.92 -13.57 6.71
N SER A 31 -8.60 -13.38 7.84
CA SER A 31 -10.03 -13.10 7.84
C SER A 31 -10.31 -11.69 7.29
N PRO A 32 -11.49 -11.43 6.70
CA PRO A 32 -11.94 -10.07 6.44
C PRO A 32 -11.92 -9.25 7.74
N GLU A 33 -11.52 -7.98 7.66
CA GLU A 33 -11.33 -7.06 8.78
C GLU A 33 -10.19 -7.41 9.76
N GLU A 34 -9.42 -8.47 9.49
CA GLU A 34 -8.23 -8.80 10.27
C GLU A 34 -7.11 -7.79 9.99
N CYS A 35 -6.43 -7.32 11.04
CA CYS A 35 -5.31 -6.40 10.89
C CYS A 35 -4.11 -7.15 10.29
N LEU A 36 -3.80 -6.88 9.02
CA LEU A 36 -2.64 -7.42 8.32
C LEU A 36 -1.36 -6.72 8.78
N VAL A 37 -1.42 -5.40 8.90
CA VAL A 37 -0.28 -4.55 9.21
C VAL A 37 -0.71 -3.49 10.20
N SER A 38 -0.06 -3.46 11.36
CA SER A 38 -0.30 -2.42 12.35
C SER A 38 0.35 -1.09 11.95
N VAL A 39 -0.25 0.01 12.39
CA VAL A 39 0.28 1.36 12.24
C VAL A 39 1.74 1.44 12.71
N GLY A 40 2.56 2.16 11.94
CA GLY A 40 3.99 2.33 12.20
C GLY A 40 4.87 1.19 11.72
N HIS A 41 4.31 0.06 11.27
CA HIS A 41 5.10 -1.02 10.69
C HIS A 41 5.75 -0.55 9.38
N VAL A 42 7.02 -0.92 9.17
CA VAL A 42 7.83 -0.49 8.03
C VAL A 42 7.77 -1.56 6.93
N GLY A 43 7.61 -1.09 5.70
CA GLY A 43 7.68 -1.93 4.50
C GLY A 43 8.42 -1.22 3.37
N GLU A 44 8.57 -1.94 2.26
CA GLU A 44 9.21 -1.44 1.05
C GLU A 44 8.24 -1.48 -0.13
N ILE A 45 8.15 -0.40 -0.89
CA ILE A 45 7.31 -0.39 -2.09
C ILE A 45 7.97 -1.26 -3.15
N VAL A 46 7.33 -2.38 -3.48
CA VAL A 46 7.84 -3.30 -4.52
C VAL A 46 7.26 -2.98 -5.89
N GLN A 47 6.00 -2.49 -5.95
CA GLN A 47 5.33 -2.18 -7.21
C GLN A 47 4.37 -1.00 -7.06
N ILE A 48 4.16 -0.26 -8.14
CA ILE A 48 3.20 0.85 -8.18
C ILE A 48 2.17 0.52 -9.27
N GLY A 49 0.94 0.25 -8.84
CA GLY A 49 -0.23 0.13 -9.69
C GLY A 49 -0.91 1.48 -9.89
N ARG A 50 -1.71 1.57 -10.96
CA ARG A 50 -2.59 2.72 -11.20
C ARG A 50 -4.01 2.22 -11.40
N HIS A 51 -4.92 2.65 -10.54
CA HIS A 51 -6.35 2.43 -10.72
C HIS A 51 -6.86 3.45 -11.75
N THR A 52 -7.06 3.01 -12.99
CA THR A 52 -7.39 3.90 -14.12
C THR A 52 -8.76 4.55 -13.99
N GLU A 53 -9.72 3.88 -13.39
CA GLU A 53 -11.09 4.39 -13.22
C GLU A 53 -11.18 5.44 -12.10
N ALA A 54 -10.45 5.22 -10.99
CA ALA A 54 -10.43 6.16 -9.86
C ALA A 54 -9.34 7.24 -9.99
N ASN A 55 -8.45 7.09 -10.98
CA ASN A 55 -7.27 7.94 -11.16
C ASN A 55 -6.40 8.02 -9.89
N LEU A 56 -6.25 6.89 -9.20
CA LEU A 56 -5.46 6.74 -7.97
C LEU A 56 -4.25 5.83 -8.20
N PHE A 57 -3.18 6.08 -7.45
CA PHE A 57 -2.03 5.17 -7.38
C PHE A 57 -2.21 4.20 -6.23
N ILE A 58 -1.94 2.93 -6.51
CA ILE A 58 -1.91 1.85 -5.52
C ILE A 58 -0.45 1.45 -5.36
N TYR A 59 0.08 1.60 -4.15
CA TYR A 59 1.44 1.22 -3.81
C TYR A 59 1.42 -0.17 -3.20
N MET A 60 2.02 -1.14 -3.88
CA MET A 60 2.22 -2.48 -3.35
C MET A 60 3.44 -2.44 -2.43
N VAL A 61 3.20 -2.62 -1.13
CA VAL A 61 4.24 -2.56 -0.10
C VAL A 61 4.45 -3.97 0.46
N ASP A 62 5.69 -4.45 0.41
CA ASP A 62 6.10 -5.66 1.11
C ASP A 62 6.45 -5.31 2.57
N PHE A 63 5.63 -5.81 3.49
CA PHE A 63 5.82 -5.67 4.94
C PHE A 63 6.58 -6.85 5.55
N GLY A 64 7.17 -7.71 4.72
CA GLY A 64 7.92 -8.89 5.09
C GLY A 64 7.04 -10.13 5.23
N LYS A 65 7.68 -11.30 5.41
CA LYS A 65 7.00 -12.62 5.54
C LYS A 65 6.04 -12.95 4.40
N GLN A 66 6.34 -12.51 3.17
CA GLN A 66 5.49 -12.70 1.98
C GLN A 66 4.13 -11.95 2.06
N LEU A 67 4.02 -10.95 2.93
CA LEU A 67 2.84 -10.10 3.05
C LEU A 67 3.02 -8.84 2.20
N VAL A 68 2.47 -8.87 0.99
CA VAL A 68 2.40 -7.70 0.11
C VAL A 68 0.99 -7.11 0.17
N VAL A 69 0.89 -5.84 0.57
CA VAL A 69 -0.39 -5.15 0.73
C VAL A 69 -0.45 -3.95 -0.21
N GLY A 70 -1.54 -3.85 -0.96
CA GLY A 70 -1.83 -2.69 -1.80
C GLY A 70 -2.40 -1.55 -0.95
N CYS A 71 -1.69 -0.43 -0.89
CA CYS A 71 -2.05 0.73 -0.07
C CYS A 71 -2.23 1.97 -0.95
N ILE A 72 -3.12 2.88 -0.56
CA ILE A 72 -3.19 4.22 -1.18
C ILE A 72 -2.20 5.18 -0.50
N GLU A 73 -1.95 6.33 -1.14
CA GLU A 73 -1.02 7.34 -0.63
C GLU A 73 -1.33 7.80 0.80
N ALA A 74 -2.61 7.86 1.18
CA ALA A 74 -3.06 8.31 2.49
C ALA A 74 -2.82 7.27 3.61
N GLU A 75 -2.61 6.01 3.26
CA GLU A 75 -2.43 4.89 4.21
C GLU A 75 -0.97 4.65 4.57
N ILE A 76 -0.04 5.26 3.82
CA ILE A 76 1.40 5.08 3.99
C ILE A 76 2.12 6.42 4.10
N SER A 77 3.22 6.42 4.83
CA SER A 77 4.07 7.60 5.00
C SER A 77 5.51 7.25 4.69
N ALA A 78 6.22 8.11 3.96
CA ALA A 78 7.66 7.96 3.78
C ALA A 78 8.38 8.02 5.14
N LEU A 79 9.47 7.25 5.25
CA LEU A 79 10.41 7.33 6.36
C LEU A 79 11.39 8.50 6.20
#